data_AF-A0A3C0C5Q9-F1
#
_entry.id   AF-A0A3C0C5Q9-F1
#
_cell.length_a   1.000
_cell.length_b   1.000
_cell.length_c   1.000
_cell.angle_alpha   90.00
_cell.angle_beta   90.00
_cell.angle_gamma   90.00
#
_symmetry.space_group_name_H-M   'P 1'
#
loop_
_entity.id
_entity.type
_entity.pdbx_description
1 polymer ?
#
loop_
_entity_poly.entity_id
_entity_poly.type
_entity_poly.pdbx_seq_one_letter_code
_entity_poly.pdbx_strand_id
1 'polypeptide(L)'
;IPILTMPNDDITHPIPDLTGFITEGQIVLSRELDSKNIYPPIDILTSLSRLMKDGIGKGYTREDHPSVSSQLFASYSRVQEVRSLAGVVGEDELSKNDKMSLEFGKLFEEKFLKQGKEEEREIGYSLDMAWEILSNLPRSELTRVSLADIREHIRVAGD
;
A
#
# COMPACT_ATOMS: atom_id res chain seq x y z
N ILE A 1 -1.71 21.28 6.07
CA ILE A 1 -1.50 19.97 6.72
C ILE A 1 -0.52 20.20 7.86
N PRO A 2 -0.91 19.97 9.13
CA PRO A 2 0.00 20.10 10.26
C PRO A 2 1.09 19.03 10.21
N ILE A 3 2.31 19.35 10.66
CA ILE A 3 3.43 18.43 10.73
C ILE A 3 3.77 18.18 12.20
N LEU A 4 3.89 16.92 12.57
CA LEU A 4 4.25 16.48 13.91
C LEU A 4 5.47 15.56 13.82
N THR A 5 6.48 15.82 14.65
CA THR A 5 7.66 14.95 14.77
C THR A 5 7.52 14.12 16.04
N MET A 6 7.61 12.80 15.92
CA MET A 6 7.51 11.89 17.05
C MET A 6 8.83 11.88 17.84
N PRO A 7 8.78 11.95 19.19
CA PRO A 7 9.94 11.64 20.01
C PRO A 7 10.33 10.17 19.86
N ASN A 8 11.60 9.88 19.57
CA ASN A 8 12.14 8.52 19.50
C ASN A 8 11.39 7.54 18.58
N ASP A 9 10.72 8.04 17.54
CA ASP A 9 9.86 7.25 16.63
C ASP A 9 8.73 6.48 17.32
N ASP A 10 8.34 6.91 18.53
CA ASP A 10 7.32 6.23 19.33
C ASP A 10 5.91 6.77 19.01
N ILE A 11 5.14 5.97 18.26
CA ILE A 11 3.74 6.28 17.91
C ILE A 11 2.81 6.21 19.13
N THR A 12 3.19 5.50 20.18
CA THR A 12 2.42 5.40 21.43
C THR A 12 2.68 6.57 22.38
N HIS A 13 3.61 7.46 22.02
CA HIS A 13 3.89 8.66 22.78
C HIS A 13 2.62 9.54 22.87
N PRO A 14 2.35 10.22 24.00
CA PRO A 14 1.13 11.02 24.16
C PRO A 14 0.94 12.11 23.09
N ILE A 15 2.02 12.62 22.51
CA ILE A 15 2.00 13.66 21.47
C ILE A 15 1.33 13.15 20.17
N PRO A 16 1.81 12.08 19.51
CA PRO A 16 1.12 11.50 18.35
C PRO A 16 -0.25 10.94 18.70
N ASP A 17 -0.42 10.28 19.85
CA ASP A 17 -1.71 9.68 20.25
C ASP A 17 -2.84 10.73 20.37
N LEU A 18 -2.59 11.82 21.09
CA LEU A 18 -3.58 12.90 21.24
C LEU A 18 -3.84 13.63 19.91
N THR A 19 -2.83 13.73 19.05
CA THR A 19 -3.00 14.38 17.74
C THR A 19 -3.83 13.52 16.80
N GLY A 20 -3.61 12.20 16.78
CA GLY A 20 -4.43 11.25 16.02
C GLY A 20 -5.87 11.15 16.54
N PHE A 21 -6.10 11.43 17.83
CA PHE A 21 -7.45 11.52 18.39
C PHE A 21 -8.23 12.74 17.88
N ILE A 22 -7.55 13.86 17.68
CA ILE A 22 -8.16 15.14 17.29
C ILE A 22 -8.31 15.26 15.76
N THR A 23 -7.45 14.59 15.00
CA THR A 23 -7.43 14.69 13.53
C THR A 23 -8.17 13.52 12.87
N GLU A 24 -8.66 13.73 11.64
CA GLU A 24 -9.42 12.76 10.86
C GLU A 24 -8.53 11.69 10.17
N GLY A 25 -7.28 11.55 10.60
CA GLY A 25 -6.30 10.64 10.02
C GLY A 25 -4.87 11.16 10.14
N GLN A 26 -3.93 10.34 9.70
CA GLN A 26 -2.51 10.64 9.74
C GLN A 26 -1.80 10.05 8.53
N ILE A 27 -0.72 10.71 8.10
CA ILE A 27 0.24 10.18 7.14
C ILE A 27 1.55 9.99 7.91
N VAL A 28 1.97 8.73 8.04
CA VAL A 28 3.15 8.34 8.82
C VAL A 28 4.34 8.22 7.89
N LEU A 29 5.44 8.89 8.23
CA LEU A 29 6.72 8.75 7.55
C LEU A 29 7.59 7.75 8.30
N SER A 30 8.00 6.67 7.63
CA SER A 30 8.77 5.58 8.22
C SER A 30 10.26 5.72 7.96
N ARG A 31 11.06 5.65 9.03
CA ARG A 31 12.52 5.60 8.94
C ARG A 31 13.02 4.35 8.19
N GLU A 32 12.30 3.24 8.29
CA GLU A 32 12.65 2.01 7.58
C GLU A 32 12.60 2.20 6.07
N LEU A 33 11.53 2.81 5.55
CA LEU A 33 11.39 3.11 4.12
C LEU A 33 12.44 4.13 3.66
N ASP A 34 12.72 5.15 4.48
CA ASP A 34 13.77 6.13 4.20
C ASP A 34 15.16 5.47 4.10
N SER A 35 15.48 4.55 5.02
CA SER A 35 16.73 3.77 4.99
C SER A 35 16.86 2.87 3.76
N LYS A 36 15.73 2.48 3.13
CA LYS A 36 15.66 1.73 1.87
C LYS A 36 15.73 2.65 0.65
N ASN A 37 15.94 3.95 0.84
CA ASN A 37 15.98 4.96 -0.21
C ASN A 37 14.65 5.06 -1.00
N ILE A 38 13.53 4.86 -0.30
CA ILE A 38 12.18 5.05 -0.83
C ILE A 38 11.72 6.45 -0.44
N TYR A 39 11.49 7.30 -1.44
CA TYR A 39 10.94 8.62 -1.26
C TYR A 39 9.63 8.76 -2.05
N PRO A 40 8.55 9.32 -1.48
CA PRO A 40 8.41 9.68 -0.06
C PRO A 40 8.29 8.42 0.82
N PRO A 41 8.87 8.42 2.05
CA PRO A 41 8.91 7.23 2.91
C PRO A 41 7.58 7.03 3.67
N ILE A 42 6.45 6.92 2.96
CA ILE A 42 5.11 6.83 3.56
C ILE A 42 4.79 5.38 3.95
N ASP A 43 4.51 5.15 5.23
CA ASP A 43 3.99 3.86 5.70
C ASP A 43 2.46 3.83 5.59
N ILE A 44 1.97 3.08 4.61
CA ILE A 44 0.54 2.96 4.33
C ILE A 44 -0.23 2.18 5.39
N LEU A 45 0.41 1.30 6.18
CA LEU A 45 -0.29 0.45 7.14
C LEU A 45 -0.64 1.20 8.42
N THR A 46 0.20 2.16 8.82
CA THR A 46 0.00 3.02 9.99
C THR A 46 -0.65 4.36 9.62
N SER A 47 -0.71 4.69 8.34
CA SER A 47 -1.44 5.84 7.81
C SER A 47 -2.94 5.56 7.67
N LEU A 48 -3.76 6.60 7.84
CA LEU A 48 -5.22 6.50 7.72
C LEU A 48 -5.81 7.82 7.26
N SER A 49 -6.87 7.76 6.45
CA SER A 49 -7.79 8.88 6.21
C SER A 49 -9.23 8.43 6.44
N ARG A 50 -9.89 8.97 7.46
CA ARG A 50 -11.29 8.61 7.81
C ARG A 50 -12.29 9.13 6.79
N LEU A 51 -11.93 10.19 6.07
CA LEU A 51 -12.76 10.85 5.06
C LEU A 51 -12.55 10.29 3.65
N MET A 52 -11.62 9.33 3.48
CA MET A 52 -11.31 8.74 2.17
C MET A 52 -12.57 8.28 1.43
N LYS A 53 -13.46 7.56 2.12
CA LYS A 53 -14.71 7.02 1.57
C LYS A 53 -15.63 8.09 0.96
N ASP A 54 -15.54 9.34 1.41
CA ASP A 54 -16.39 10.44 0.97
C ASP A 54 -15.78 11.19 -0.24
N GLY A 55 -14.51 10.93 -0.56
CA GLY A 55 -13.76 11.58 -1.65
C GLY A 55 -13.34 10.67 -2.79
N ILE A 56 -13.78 9.41 -2.80
CA ILE A 56 -13.41 8.41 -3.83
C ILE A 56 -14.64 7.81 -4.52
N GLY A 57 -14.42 7.10 -5.61
CA GLY A 57 -15.49 6.43 -6.36
C GLY A 57 -16.02 7.26 -7.53
N LYS A 58 -17.14 6.80 -8.07
CA LYS A 58 -17.78 7.37 -9.25
C LYS A 58 -18.16 8.83 -9.04
N GLY A 59 -17.74 9.70 -9.96
CA GLY A 59 -17.98 11.14 -9.89
C GLY A 59 -16.91 11.94 -9.13
N TYR A 60 -15.97 11.27 -8.45
CA TYR A 60 -14.84 11.92 -7.77
C TYR A 60 -13.50 11.50 -8.36
N THR A 61 -13.23 10.20 -8.45
CA THR A 61 -11.97 9.65 -8.95
C THR A 61 -12.25 8.59 -10.02
N ARG A 62 -12.45 7.34 -9.62
CA ARG A 62 -12.82 6.22 -10.48
C ARG A 62 -13.58 5.18 -9.66
N GLU A 63 -14.44 4.38 -10.30
CA GLU A 63 -15.37 3.45 -9.63
C GLU A 63 -14.64 2.33 -8.86
N ASP A 64 -13.49 1.90 -9.35
CA ASP A 64 -12.62 0.85 -8.82
C ASP A 64 -11.73 1.31 -7.63
N HIS A 65 -11.62 2.62 -7.39
CA HIS A 65 -10.71 3.18 -6.39
C HIS A 65 -10.88 2.57 -4.97
N PRO A 66 -12.09 2.44 -4.40
CA PRO A 66 -12.26 1.82 -3.09
C PRO A 66 -11.75 0.37 -3.04
N SER A 67 -12.04 -0.40 -4.08
CA SER A 67 -11.70 -1.82 -4.19
C SER A 67 -10.19 -2.00 -4.33
N VAL A 68 -9.55 -1.26 -5.25
CA VAL A 68 -8.10 -1.38 -5.50
C VAL A 68 -7.29 -0.92 -4.29
N SER A 69 -7.71 0.16 -3.62
CA SER A 69 -7.06 0.61 -2.37
C SER A 69 -7.15 -0.44 -1.27
N SER A 70 -8.34 -1.06 -1.10
CA SER A 70 -8.56 -2.09 -0.09
C SER A 70 -7.73 -3.35 -0.38
N GLN A 71 -7.62 -3.72 -1.66
CA GLN A 71 -6.81 -4.85 -2.10
C GLN A 71 -5.31 -4.59 -1.91
N LEU A 72 -4.81 -3.43 -2.30
CA LEU A 72 -3.40 -3.05 -2.09
C LEU A 72 -3.04 -3.10 -0.60
N PHE A 73 -3.89 -2.54 0.26
CA PHE A 73 -3.67 -2.56 1.71
C PHE A 73 -3.60 -3.99 2.25
N ALA A 74 -4.55 -4.85 1.86
CA ALA A 74 -4.58 -6.25 2.29
C ALA A 74 -3.34 -7.03 1.78
N SER A 75 -2.98 -6.85 0.51
CA SER A 75 -1.80 -7.47 -0.08
C SER A 75 -0.51 -7.02 0.61
N TYR A 76 -0.35 -5.72 0.89
CA TYR A 76 0.85 -5.22 1.58
C TYR A 76 0.91 -5.63 3.05
N SER A 77 -0.23 -5.73 3.75
CA SER A 77 -0.28 -6.32 5.10
C SER A 77 0.23 -7.77 5.09
N ARG A 78 -0.21 -8.57 4.09
CA ARG A 78 0.26 -9.94 3.90
C ARG A 78 1.78 -9.98 3.66
N VAL A 79 2.34 -9.04 2.91
CA VAL A 79 3.80 -8.93 2.72
C VAL A 79 4.53 -8.80 4.05
N GLN A 80 4.04 -7.97 4.98
CA GLN A 80 4.70 -7.80 6.28
C GLN A 80 4.66 -9.07 7.12
N GLU A 81 3.55 -9.80 7.10
CA GLU A 81 3.45 -11.12 7.73
C GLU A 81 4.44 -12.11 7.13
N VAL A 82 4.55 -12.17 5.80
CA VAL A 82 5.49 -13.04 5.10
C VAL A 82 6.94 -12.65 5.39
N ARG A 83 7.27 -11.34 5.44
CA ARG A 83 8.61 -10.86 5.82
C ARG A 83 8.98 -11.28 7.24
N SER A 84 8.02 -11.17 8.17
CA SER A 84 8.21 -11.62 9.55
C SER A 84 8.45 -13.14 9.61
N LEU A 85 7.65 -13.92 8.88
CA LEU A 85 7.84 -15.37 8.78
C LEU A 85 9.20 -15.72 8.16
N ALA A 86 9.59 -15.06 7.08
CA ALA A 86 10.88 -15.24 6.41
C ALA A 86 12.07 -14.99 7.35
N GLY A 87 11.97 -13.99 8.23
CA GLY A 87 12.99 -13.72 9.24
C GLY A 87 13.14 -14.82 10.30
N VAL A 88 12.12 -15.67 10.47
CA VAL A 88 12.12 -16.78 11.43
C VAL A 88 12.55 -18.10 10.79
N VAL A 89 12.00 -18.45 9.62
CA VAL A 89 12.23 -19.76 8.98
C VAL A 89 13.22 -19.74 7.82
N GLY A 90 13.59 -18.55 7.32
CA GLY A 90 14.41 -18.36 6.12
C GLY A 90 13.58 -18.24 4.84
N GLU A 91 14.08 -17.45 3.87
CA GLU A 91 13.35 -17.22 2.59
C GLU A 91 13.20 -18.50 1.74
N ASP A 92 14.13 -19.45 1.86
CA ASP A 92 14.11 -20.69 1.07
C ASP A 92 12.93 -21.60 1.41
N GLU A 93 12.49 -21.58 2.67
CA GLU A 93 11.40 -22.39 3.22
C GLU A 93 10.00 -21.82 2.93
N LEU A 94 9.92 -20.64 2.32
CA LEU A 94 8.64 -20.01 2.00
C LEU A 94 7.91 -20.74 0.86
N SER A 95 6.58 -20.76 0.94
CA SER A 95 5.74 -21.27 -0.14
C SER A 95 5.92 -20.42 -1.42
N LYS A 96 5.54 -20.98 -2.57
CA LYS A 96 5.58 -20.23 -3.84
C LYS A 96 4.77 -18.93 -3.76
N ASN A 97 3.61 -18.97 -3.12
CA ASN A 97 2.73 -17.81 -2.95
C ASN A 97 3.33 -16.75 -2.02
N ASP A 98 4.00 -17.18 -0.94
CA ASP A 98 4.73 -16.28 -0.04
C ASP A 98 5.89 -15.58 -0.76
N LYS A 99 6.64 -16.32 -1.59
CA LYS A 99 7.71 -15.74 -2.43
C LYS A 99 7.15 -14.71 -3.41
N MET A 100 6.01 -15.00 -4.04
CA MET A 100 5.31 -14.03 -4.91
C MET A 100 4.82 -12.80 -4.13
N SER A 101 4.34 -12.97 -2.89
CA SER A 101 3.98 -11.85 -2.02
C SER A 101 5.19 -10.96 -1.72
N LEU A 102 6.35 -11.54 -1.42
CA LEU A 102 7.59 -10.77 -1.20
C LEU A 102 8.01 -9.98 -2.45
N GLU A 103 7.90 -10.59 -3.64
CA GLU A 103 8.18 -9.94 -4.91
C GLU A 103 7.20 -8.77 -5.16
N PHE A 104 5.90 -8.99 -4.95
CA PHE A 104 4.89 -7.94 -4.98
C PHE A 104 5.24 -6.80 -4.03
N GLY A 105 5.68 -7.10 -2.80
CA GLY A 105 6.08 -6.09 -1.82
C GLY A 105 7.24 -5.21 -2.30
N LYS A 106 8.25 -5.82 -2.92
CA LYS A 106 9.39 -5.09 -3.52
C LYS A 106 8.91 -4.20 -4.68
N LEU A 107 8.06 -4.72 -5.56
CA LEU A 107 7.50 -3.95 -6.68
C LEU A 107 6.61 -2.80 -6.20
N PHE A 108 5.80 -3.02 -5.17
CA PHE A 108 4.96 -1.99 -4.57
C PHE A 108 5.79 -0.85 -3.98
N GLU A 109 6.83 -1.18 -3.21
CA GLU A 109 7.75 -0.19 -2.65
C GLU A 109 8.49 0.61 -3.75
N GLU A 110 9.04 -0.06 -4.76
CA GLU A 110 9.89 0.57 -5.78
C GLU A 110 9.12 1.27 -6.91
N LYS A 111 7.92 0.80 -7.26
CA LYS A 111 7.12 1.41 -8.34
C LYS A 111 6.02 2.32 -7.80
N PHE A 112 5.28 1.88 -6.79
CA PHE A 112 4.10 2.62 -6.32
C PHE A 112 4.46 3.67 -5.27
N LEU A 113 5.13 3.27 -4.18
CA LEU A 113 5.46 4.21 -3.09
C LEU A 113 6.54 5.19 -3.51
N LYS A 114 7.55 4.72 -4.24
CA LYS A 114 8.65 5.56 -4.71
C LYS A 114 8.20 6.48 -5.84
N GLN A 115 8.45 7.77 -5.66
CA GLN A 115 8.09 8.85 -6.56
C GLN A 115 9.18 9.92 -6.55
N GLY A 116 9.42 10.58 -7.68
CA GLY A 116 10.33 11.72 -7.75
C GLY A 116 9.83 12.92 -6.92
N LYS A 117 10.77 13.74 -6.42
CA LYS A 117 10.44 14.97 -5.67
C LYS A 117 9.57 15.97 -6.45
N GLU A 118 9.80 16.02 -7.75
CA GLU A 118 9.09 16.90 -8.69
C GLU A 118 8.12 16.10 -9.59
N GLU A 119 7.92 14.81 -9.30
CA GLU A 119 6.98 13.98 -10.05
C GLU A 119 5.58 14.19 -9.50
N GLU A 120 4.65 14.57 -10.37
CA GLU A 120 3.23 14.70 -10.04
C GLU A 120 2.46 13.57 -10.73
N ARG A 121 1.68 12.81 -9.97
CA ARG A 121 0.86 11.71 -10.47
C ARG A 121 -0.62 12.07 -10.37
N GLU A 122 -1.32 12.03 -11.49
CA GLU A 122 -2.78 12.05 -11.47
C GLU A 122 -3.33 10.76 -10.85
N ILE A 123 -4.50 10.85 -10.21
CA ILE A 123 -5.10 9.69 -9.53
C ILE A 123 -5.33 8.52 -10.48
N GLY A 124 -5.74 8.77 -11.73
CA GLY A 124 -5.94 7.71 -12.72
C GLY A 124 -4.66 6.90 -12.98
N TYR A 125 -3.53 7.59 -13.11
CA TYR A 125 -2.22 6.97 -13.30
C TYR A 125 -1.82 6.11 -12.09
N SER A 126 -2.03 6.61 -10.87
CA SER A 126 -1.79 5.83 -9.65
C SER A 126 -2.67 4.58 -9.59
N LEU A 127 -3.95 4.68 -9.96
CA LEU A 127 -4.84 3.52 -9.99
C LEU A 127 -4.44 2.50 -11.06
N ASP A 128 -3.98 2.94 -12.23
CA ASP A 128 -3.48 2.03 -13.27
C ASP A 128 -2.21 1.29 -12.82
N MET A 129 -1.29 2.00 -12.17
CA MET A 129 -0.09 1.41 -11.60
C MET A 129 -0.42 0.42 -10.46
N ALA A 130 -1.42 0.73 -9.64
CA ALA A 130 -1.91 -0.19 -8.62
C ALA A 130 -2.36 -1.53 -9.24
N TRP A 131 -3.11 -1.47 -10.34
CA TRP A 131 -3.54 -2.67 -11.07
C TRP A 131 -2.39 -3.42 -11.73
N GLU A 132 -1.42 -2.71 -12.32
CA GLU A 132 -0.20 -3.33 -12.86
C GLU A 132 0.53 -4.13 -11.77
N ILE A 133 0.69 -3.56 -10.58
CA ILE A 133 1.42 -4.23 -9.50
C ILE A 133 0.60 -5.41 -8.94
N LEU A 134 -0.71 -5.24 -8.74
CA LEU A 134 -1.61 -6.32 -8.33
C LEU A 134 -1.67 -7.48 -9.32
N SER A 135 -1.42 -7.24 -10.61
CA SER A 135 -1.36 -8.30 -11.62
C SER A 135 -0.25 -9.33 -11.40
N ASN A 136 0.76 -9.01 -10.57
CA ASN A 136 1.83 -9.94 -10.21
C ASN A 136 1.39 -10.96 -9.15
N LEU A 137 0.26 -10.73 -8.47
CA LEU A 137 -0.28 -11.67 -7.51
C LEU A 137 -1.23 -12.68 -8.18
N PRO A 138 -1.31 -13.92 -7.66
CA PRO A 138 -2.30 -14.88 -8.12
C PRO A 138 -3.72 -14.33 -7.93
N ARG A 139 -4.62 -14.58 -8.89
CA ARG A 139 -6.04 -14.16 -8.79
C ARG A 139 -6.74 -14.68 -7.53
N SER A 140 -6.31 -15.81 -6.99
CA SER A 140 -6.82 -16.37 -5.73
C SER A 140 -6.53 -15.49 -4.52
N GLU A 141 -5.55 -14.59 -4.59
CA GLU A 141 -5.17 -13.66 -3.52
C GLU A 141 -5.89 -12.31 -3.64
N LEU A 142 -6.50 -12.03 -4.79
CA LEU A 142 -7.26 -10.81 -5.06
C LEU A 142 -8.69 -10.91 -4.49
N THR A 143 -8.79 -10.90 -3.16
CA THR A 143 -10.04 -11.17 -2.41
C THR A 143 -10.92 -9.93 -2.16
N ARG A 144 -10.39 -8.72 -2.36
CA ARG A 144 -11.06 -7.43 -2.08
C ARG A 144 -11.54 -6.70 -3.34
N VAL A 145 -11.36 -7.29 -4.51
CA VAL A 145 -11.78 -6.74 -5.82
C VAL A 145 -12.76 -7.70 -6.48
N SER A 146 -13.66 -7.16 -7.32
CA SER A 146 -14.65 -7.99 -8.00
C SER A 146 -14.04 -8.71 -9.21
N LEU A 147 -14.67 -9.81 -9.65
CA LEU A 147 -14.29 -10.48 -10.90
C LEU A 147 -14.50 -9.59 -12.14
N ALA A 148 -15.35 -8.56 -12.05
CA ALA A 148 -15.50 -7.58 -13.12
C ALA A 148 -14.24 -6.70 -13.19
N ASP A 149 -13.82 -6.14 -12.07
CA ASP A 149 -12.62 -5.28 -11.98
C ASP A 149 -11.35 -6.02 -12.43
N ILE A 150 -11.18 -7.27 -12.01
CA ILE A 150 -10.04 -8.10 -12.42
C ILE A 150 -10.02 -8.29 -13.94
N ARG A 151 -11.18 -8.52 -14.58
CA ARG A 151 -11.26 -8.72 -16.03
C ARG A 151 -11.02 -7.43 -16.81
N GLU A 152 -11.45 -6.30 -16.26
CA GLU A 152 -11.30 -4.99 -16.88
C GLU A 152 -9.84 -4.50 -16.83
N HIS A 153 -9.18 -4.64 -15.68
CA HIS A 153 -7.88 -4.02 -15.44
C HIS A 153 -6.69 -4.98 -15.58
N ILE A 154 -6.86 -6.29 -15.38
CA ILE A 154 -5.78 -7.27 -15.50
C ILE A 154 -5.93 -8.04 -16.80
N ARG A 155 -5.29 -7.53 -17.87
CA ARG A 155 -5.21 -8.22 -19.17
C ARG A 155 -4.32 -9.45 -19.06
N VAL A 156 -4.85 -10.60 -19.47
CA VAL A 156 -4.12 -11.87 -19.50
C VAL A 156 -3.01 -11.78 -20.54
N ALA A 157 -1.77 -12.00 -20.12
CA ALA A 157 -0.72 -12.44 -21.04
C ALA A 157 -0.86 -13.96 -21.21
N GLY A 158 -1.57 -14.39 -22.26
CA GLY A 158 -1.68 -15.78 -22.69
C GLY A 158 -2.99 -16.50 -22.32
N ASP A 159 -3.94 -16.48 -23.25
CA ASP A 159 -4.68 -17.69 -23.64
C ASP A 159 -3.88 -18.41 -24.74
#